data_AF-A0A1Y2HP95-F1
#
_entry.id   AF-A0A1Y2HP95-F1
#
_cell.length_a   1.000
_cell.length_b   1.000
_cell.length_c   1.000
_cell.angle_alpha   90.00
_cell.angle_beta   90.00
_cell.angle_gamma   90.00
#
_symmetry.space_group_name_H-M   'P 1'
#
loop_
_entity.id
_entity.type
_entity.pdbx_description
1 polymer ?
#
loop_
_entity_poly.entity_id
_entity_poly.type
_entity_poly.pdbx_seq_one_letter_code
_entity_poly.pdbx_strand_id
1 'polypeptide(L)'
;MLNNAIRGLHNNLRKLSKEYLPVIAGSDNSVTKNQARFRLFSHHPHPNITDFIPLEPTSIEVTTVVMQAASVALTQSVFGQLTAEQFKQSTELKFLTDNLRKVLLGLKALPDTVIAGYDHTASFYISAIYVFIGVSLVFPFFLFVLMHNRILNRYFTSERRILRLIRDIPKRKAGELVSTVDEEIESFREITDGGDSPDDASININPRLTQPTQSTVNAKRGRRYTWASIAGLIAMASIMLFMFMETLNLLNIAADMQRMIDSGDRRFYCSLERIYSREYIMRSVTPSHDHAISKIDIIQQTRAALTSLEDLHEHLDHDEDGLIRLVPALVTLPRDCTNLASCPGVVEDLDIGMTRETGSLPLNTEIVRLLDTGRLFIDSMVHDTGSNSTVDPLVNQKWRLLMAITTDVMSRLGEIDSAIQQALNDRLAHVSTVVIVTYVCFLLCAALNLGGFVFVAMRRLKREAKTLATLLFLIPPAVVKEMPELFEFLESGGLTLNTLRTSAIDSELMD
;
A
#
# COMPACT_ATOMS: atom_id res chain seq x y z
N MET A 1 22.67 -38.42 -3.14
CA MET A 1 21.29 -37.95 -3.40
C MET A 1 20.40 -38.01 -2.16
N LEU A 2 20.28 -39.16 -1.46
CA LEU A 2 19.45 -39.28 -0.25
C LEU A 2 19.77 -38.26 0.85
N ASN A 3 21.05 -38.10 1.23
CA ASN A 3 21.45 -37.14 2.27
C ASN A 3 21.08 -35.68 1.93
N ASN A 4 21.09 -35.32 0.64
CA ASN A 4 20.69 -33.99 0.20
C ASN A 4 19.15 -33.83 0.26
N ALA A 5 18.40 -34.89 -0.06
CA ALA A 5 16.94 -34.90 0.06
C ALA A 5 16.50 -34.80 1.53
N ILE A 6 17.14 -35.55 2.44
CA ILE A 6 16.88 -35.49 3.89
C ILE A 6 17.19 -34.10 4.42
N ARG A 7 18.36 -33.54 4.07
CA ARG A 7 18.75 -32.18 4.48
C ARG A 7 17.78 -31.13 3.94
N GLY A 8 17.34 -31.28 2.69
CA GLY A 8 16.32 -30.42 2.07
C GLY A 8 14.98 -30.49 2.81
N LEU A 9 14.48 -31.71 3.09
CA LEU A 9 13.24 -31.93 3.83
C LEU A 9 13.32 -31.32 5.24
N HIS A 10 14.43 -31.53 5.95
CA HIS A 10 14.65 -30.97 7.28
C HIS A 10 14.66 -29.43 7.26
N ASN A 11 15.35 -28.82 6.29
CA ASN A 11 15.38 -27.37 6.13
C ASN A 11 13.99 -26.79 5.80
N ASN A 12 13.26 -27.44 4.89
CA ASN A 12 11.91 -27.01 4.50
C ASN A 12 10.92 -27.14 5.67
N LEU A 13 10.99 -28.23 6.43
CA LEU A 13 10.16 -28.43 7.62
C LEU A 13 10.43 -27.35 8.68
N ARG A 14 11.71 -27.00 8.88
CA ARG A 14 12.12 -25.95 9.80
C ARG A 14 11.59 -24.58 9.39
N LYS A 15 11.69 -24.23 8.09
CA LYS A 15 11.12 -22.98 7.57
C LYS A 15 9.61 -22.95 7.69
N LEU A 16 8.93 -24.03 7.30
CA LEU A 16 7.47 -24.14 7.41
C LEU A 16 6.99 -23.96 8.86
N SER A 17 7.61 -24.65 9.82
CA SER A 17 7.22 -24.60 11.23
C SER A 17 7.58 -23.29 11.93
N LYS A 18 8.73 -22.68 11.63
CA LYS A 18 9.22 -21.49 12.35
C LYS A 18 8.88 -20.16 11.68
N GLU A 19 8.80 -20.12 10.36
CA GLU A 19 8.68 -18.89 9.60
C GLU A 19 7.27 -18.74 9.00
N TYR A 20 6.75 -19.78 8.34
CA TYR A 20 5.51 -19.64 7.55
C TYR A 20 4.22 -19.93 8.34
N LEU A 21 4.13 -21.07 9.04
CA LEU A 21 2.91 -21.45 9.77
C LEU A 21 2.49 -20.44 10.85
N PRO A 22 3.40 -19.86 11.66
CA PRO A 22 3.00 -18.87 12.66
C PRO A 22 2.39 -17.60 12.04
N VAL A 23 2.90 -17.17 10.87
CA VAL A 23 2.38 -16.00 10.15
C VAL A 23 0.99 -16.29 9.60
N ILE A 24 0.81 -17.47 8.99
CA ILE A 24 -0.47 -17.88 8.41
C ILE A 24 -1.53 -18.08 9.50
N ALA A 25 -1.18 -18.76 10.59
CA ALA A 25 -2.07 -18.97 11.74
C ALA A 25 -2.46 -17.65 12.44
N GLY A 26 -1.56 -16.66 12.45
CA GLY A 26 -1.87 -15.31 12.93
C GLY A 26 -2.95 -14.61 12.08
N SER A 27 -2.96 -14.83 10.76
CA SER A 27 -3.97 -14.28 9.85
C SER A 27 -5.31 -15.02 9.92
N ASP A 28 -5.28 -16.32 10.24
CA ASP A 28 -6.41 -17.24 10.20
C ASP A 28 -7.54 -16.86 11.18
N ASN A 29 -7.18 -16.33 12.36
CA ASN A 29 -8.15 -15.88 13.39
C ASN A 29 -9.17 -14.85 12.88
N SER A 30 -8.91 -14.19 11.75
CA SER A 30 -9.82 -13.21 11.12
C SER A 30 -10.66 -13.76 9.96
N VAL A 31 -10.29 -14.93 9.37
CA VAL A 31 -10.84 -15.43 8.08
C VAL A 31 -11.57 -16.78 8.19
N THR A 32 -11.47 -17.47 9.34
CA THR A 32 -11.99 -18.84 9.59
C THR A 32 -13.41 -19.17 9.13
N LYS A 33 -14.32 -18.20 8.97
CA LYS A 33 -15.71 -18.48 8.57
C LYS A 33 -15.91 -18.80 7.08
N ASN A 34 -14.99 -18.37 6.20
CA ASN A 34 -15.16 -18.49 4.73
C ASN A 34 -14.08 -19.31 4.02
N GLN A 35 -13.21 -20.01 4.76
CA GLN A 35 -12.15 -20.80 4.14
C GLN A 35 -12.68 -22.06 3.44
N ALA A 36 -12.08 -22.38 2.29
CA ALA A 36 -12.33 -23.62 1.59
C ALA A 36 -11.95 -24.82 2.47
N ARG A 37 -12.87 -25.79 2.56
CA ARG A 37 -12.66 -27.06 3.27
C ARG A 37 -12.48 -28.19 2.28
N PHE A 38 -11.53 -29.06 2.56
CA PHE A 38 -11.19 -30.18 1.69
C PHE A 38 -11.69 -31.46 2.32
N ARG A 39 -12.53 -32.21 1.61
CA ARG A 39 -13.04 -33.48 2.12
C ARG A 39 -11.98 -34.57 2.03
N LEU A 40 -11.25 -34.82 3.11
CA LEU A 40 -10.30 -35.93 3.24
C LEU A 40 -10.99 -37.14 3.89
N PHE A 41 -10.40 -38.32 3.73
CA PHE A 41 -10.91 -39.55 4.34
C PHE A 41 -9.81 -40.16 5.21
N SER A 42 -10.06 -40.28 6.51
CA SER A 42 -9.18 -41.04 7.40
C SER A 42 -9.57 -42.51 7.39
N HIS A 43 -8.56 -43.37 7.28
CA HIS A 43 -8.73 -44.81 7.40
C HIS A 43 -8.73 -45.17 8.89
N HIS A 44 -9.82 -45.73 9.40
CA HIS A 44 -9.84 -46.34 10.73
C HIS A 44 -9.84 -47.86 10.57
N PRO A 45 -8.69 -48.53 10.84
CA PRO A 45 -8.65 -49.98 10.78
C PRO A 45 -9.46 -50.54 11.95
N HIS A 46 -10.69 -50.98 11.70
CA HIS A 46 -11.41 -51.87 12.58
C HIS A 46 -11.20 -53.30 12.10
N PRO A 47 -11.05 -54.30 12.99
CA PRO A 47 -10.59 -55.65 12.61
C PRO A 47 -11.47 -56.36 11.56
N ASN A 48 -12.74 -55.93 11.37
CA ASN A 48 -13.68 -56.55 10.42
C ASN A 48 -14.37 -55.56 9.46
N ILE A 49 -14.09 -54.25 9.54
CA ILE A 49 -14.74 -53.22 8.70
C ILE A 49 -13.72 -52.11 8.40
N THR A 50 -13.56 -51.77 7.11
CA THR A 50 -12.88 -50.53 6.69
C THR A 50 -13.89 -49.40 6.76
N ASP A 51 -13.85 -48.60 7.82
CA ASP A 51 -14.70 -47.41 7.95
C ASP A 51 -13.89 -46.15 7.57
N PHE A 52 -14.55 -45.23 6.87
CA PHE A 52 -13.95 -43.98 6.38
C PHE A 52 -14.64 -42.81 7.06
N ILE A 53 -13.91 -42.11 7.92
CA ILE A 53 -14.42 -40.90 8.56
C ILE A 53 -14.09 -39.72 7.65
N PRO A 54 -15.09 -38.99 7.13
CA PRO A 54 -14.83 -37.77 6.39
C PRO A 54 -14.27 -36.72 7.35
N LEU A 55 -13.09 -36.20 7.02
CA LEU A 55 -12.51 -35.03 7.64
C LEU A 55 -12.68 -33.86 6.67
N GLU A 56 -12.98 -32.67 7.17
CA GLU A 56 -13.09 -31.46 6.34
C GLU A 56 -12.07 -30.40 6.76
N PRO A 57 -10.76 -30.70 6.66
CA PRO A 57 -9.75 -29.75 7.10
C PRO A 57 -9.65 -28.51 6.22
N THR A 58 -9.20 -27.42 6.83
CA THR A 58 -8.75 -26.21 6.13
C THR A 58 -7.38 -26.43 5.48
N SER A 59 -6.95 -25.56 4.56
CA SER A 59 -5.61 -25.63 3.93
C SER A 59 -4.46 -25.65 4.95
N ILE A 60 -4.64 -24.98 6.09
CA ILE A 60 -3.66 -24.94 7.19
C ILE A 60 -3.60 -26.29 7.88
N GLU A 61 -4.74 -26.90 8.18
CA GLU A 61 -4.81 -28.24 8.77
C GLU A 61 -4.28 -29.32 7.81
N VAL A 62 -4.51 -29.18 6.50
CA VAL A 62 -3.86 -30.03 5.50
C VAL A 62 -2.34 -29.89 5.57
N THR A 63 -1.84 -28.67 5.72
CA THR A 63 -0.40 -28.40 5.85
C THR A 63 0.20 -29.01 7.12
N THR A 64 -0.54 -29.00 8.25
CA THR A 64 -0.07 -29.65 9.49
C THR A 64 -0.01 -31.17 9.36
N VAL A 65 -0.97 -31.79 8.66
CA VAL A 65 -0.93 -33.23 8.38
C VAL A 65 0.27 -33.60 7.51
N VAL A 66 0.57 -32.79 6.48
CA VAL A 66 1.76 -32.99 5.63
C VAL A 66 3.04 -32.83 6.47
N MET A 67 3.08 -31.87 7.39
CA MET A 67 4.20 -31.66 8.30
C MET A 67 4.41 -32.87 9.24
N GLN A 68 3.32 -33.46 9.75
CA GLN A 68 3.37 -34.68 10.56
C GLN A 68 3.89 -35.86 9.75
N ALA A 69 3.35 -36.08 8.54
CA ALA A 69 3.84 -37.14 7.64
C ALA A 69 5.32 -36.95 7.27
N ALA A 70 5.76 -35.72 7.02
CA ALA A 70 7.15 -35.39 6.76
C ALA A 70 8.05 -35.65 7.98
N SER A 71 7.57 -35.40 9.20
CA SER A 71 8.31 -35.73 10.43
C SER A 71 8.49 -37.23 10.60
N VAL A 72 7.47 -38.04 10.29
CA VAL A 72 7.55 -39.50 10.27
C VAL A 72 8.53 -39.96 9.20
N ALA A 73 8.49 -39.39 8.00
CA ALA A 73 9.43 -39.71 6.93
C ALA A 73 10.89 -39.40 7.30
N LEU A 74 11.15 -38.32 8.06
CA LEU A 74 12.49 -37.99 8.54
C LEU A 74 13.06 -39.00 9.54
N THR A 75 12.21 -39.77 10.24
CA THR A 75 12.68 -40.86 11.09
C THR A 75 13.29 -42.01 10.28
N GLN A 76 12.90 -42.15 9.00
CA GLN A 76 13.38 -43.14 8.05
C GLN A 76 14.59 -42.62 7.27
N SER A 77 15.69 -42.38 7.98
CA SER A 77 16.87 -41.69 7.45
C SER A 77 17.80 -42.56 6.59
N VAL A 78 17.60 -43.87 6.54
CA VAL A 78 18.45 -44.79 5.77
C VAL A 78 17.71 -45.35 4.55
N PHE A 79 18.43 -45.44 3.43
CA PHE A 79 17.90 -46.04 2.20
C PHE A 79 17.38 -47.46 2.46
N GLY A 80 16.17 -47.76 1.97
CA GLY A 80 15.56 -49.08 2.11
C GLY A 80 14.89 -49.37 3.46
N GLN A 81 14.91 -48.44 4.42
CA GLN A 81 14.17 -48.62 5.67
C GLN A 81 12.66 -48.60 5.47
N LEU A 82 12.14 -47.68 4.64
CA LEU A 82 10.72 -47.61 4.31
C LEU A 82 10.30 -48.80 3.42
N THR A 83 10.11 -49.96 4.03
CA THR A 83 9.57 -51.15 3.36
C THR A 83 8.06 -51.03 3.17
N ALA A 84 7.49 -51.83 2.27
CA ALA A 84 6.04 -51.88 2.06
C ALA A 84 5.26 -52.20 3.35
N GLU A 85 5.85 -53.00 4.25
CA GLU A 85 5.25 -53.33 5.54
C GLU A 85 5.27 -52.14 6.50
N GLN A 86 6.40 -51.42 6.61
CA GLN A 86 6.47 -50.20 7.42
C GLN A 86 5.57 -49.08 6.89
N PHE A 87 5.45 -48.96 5.57
CA PHE A 87 4.51 -48.04 4.94
C PHE A 87 3.05 -48.40 5.28
N LYS A 88 2.68 -49.69 5.24
CA LYS A 88 1.34 -50.15 5.65
C LYS A 88 1.04 -49.92 7.13
N GLN A 89 2.06 -49.91 7.98
CA GLN A 89 1.94 -49.66 9.42
C GLN A 89 1.89 -48.17 9.78
N SER A 90 2.41 -47.27 8.94
CA SER A 90 2.34 -45.82 9.17
C SER A 90 1.01 -45.25 8.69
N THR A 91 0.18 -44.83 9.66
CA THR A 91 -1.11 -44.19 9.41
C THR A 91 -0.97 -42.86 8.67
N GLU A 92 0.08 -42.09 8.95
CA GLU A 92 0.30 -40.76 8.38
C GLU A 92 0.72 -40.83 6.91
N LEU A 93 1.62 -41.75 6.56
CA LEU A 93 2.08 -41.94 5.19
C LEU A 93 0.99 -42.55 4.30
N LYS A 94 0.22 -43.50 4.85
CA LYS A 94 -0.95 -44.08 4.17
C LYS A 94 -2.05 -43.03 3.96
N PHE A 95 -2.36 -42.24 4.99
CA PHE A 95 -3.32 -41.14 4.86
C PHE A 95 -2.94 -40.15 3.76
N LEU A 96 -1.67 -39.75 3.71
CA LEU A 96 -1.14 -38.82 2.72
C LEU A 96 -1.28 -39.35 1.30
N THR A 97 -0.99 -40.64 1.10
CA THR A 97 -1.04 -41.28 -0.23
C THR A 97 -2.48 -41.53 -0.68
N ASP A 98 -3.35 -42.05 0.19
CA ASP A 98 -4.77 -42.27 -0.08
C ASP A 98 -5.50 -40.96 -0.42
N ASN A 99 -5.04 -39.83 0.13
CA ASN A 99 -5.62 -38.51 -0.09
C ASN A 99 -4.74 -37.58 -0.95
N LEU A 100 -3.71 -38.10 -1.63
CA LEU A 100 -2.62 -37.31 -2.22
C LEU A 100 -3.12 -36.13 -3.06
N ARG A 101 -4.04 -36.38 -3.99
CA ARG A 101 -4.63 -35.33 -4.85
C ARG A 101 -5.25 -34.21 -4.03
N LYS A 102 -6.06 -34.56 -3.04
CA LYS A 102 -6.81 -33.59 -2.23
C LYS A 102 -5.89 -32.81 -1.29
N VAL A 103 -4.87 -33.49 -0.75
CA VAL A 103 -3.83 -32.84 0.05
C VAL A 103 -3.06 -31.83 -0.80
N LEU A 104 -2.66 -32.20 -2.02
CA LEU A 104 -1.94 -31.30 -2.93
C LEU A 104 -2.81 -30.09 -3.32
N LEU A 105 -4.10 -30.29 -3.61
CA LEU A 105 -5.04 -29.19 -3.85
C LEU A 105 -5.23 -28.29 -2.60
N GLY A 106 -5.26 -28.87 -1.40
CA GLY A 106 -5.32 -28.11 -0.15
C GLY A 106 -4.06 -27.27 0.08
N LEU A 107 -2.88 -27.81 -0.24
CA LEU A 107 -1.62 -27.05 -0.21
C LEU A 107 -1.61 -25.93 -1.24
N LYS A 108 -2.15 -26.17 -2.45
CA LYS A 108 -2.29 -25.17 -3.50
C LYS A 108 -3.13 -23.98 -3.04
N ALA A 109 -4.21 -24.22 -2.31
CA ALA A 109 -5.11 -23.17 -1.82
C ALA A 109 -4.57 -22.38 -0.61
N LEU A 110 -3.38 -22.70 -0.10
CA LEU A 110 -2.81 -22.02 1.07
C LEU A 110 -2.53 -20.52 0.80
N PRO A 111 -1.90 -20.11 -0.33
CA PRO A 111 -1.67 -18.70 -0.62
C PRO A 111 -2.97 -17.90 -0.77
N ASP A 112 -4.03 -18.49 -1.31
CA ASP A 112 -5.35 -17.85 -1.44
C ASP A 112 -5.92 -17.43 -0.07
N THR A 113 -5.70 -18.27 0.96
CA THR A 113 -6.13 -17.93 2.32
C THR A 113 -5.39 -16.69 2.87
N VAL A 114 -4.13 -16.52 2.47
CA VAL A 114 -3.31 -15.37 2.88
C VAL A 114 -3.78 -14.10 2.17
N ILE A 115 -4.09 -14.16 0.86
CA ILE A 115 -4.67 -13.01 0.14
C ILE A 115 -6.02 -12.64 0.72
N ALA A 116 -6.90 -13.60 1.01
CA ALA A 116 -8.20 -13.30 1.63
C ALA A 116 -8.04 -12.58 2.99
N GLY A 117 -7.03 -12.97 3.78
CA GLY A 117 -6.67 -12.27 5.02
C GLY A 117 -6.10 -10.87 4.78
N TYR A 118 -5.27 -10.71 3.75
CA TYR A 118 -4.78 -9.40 3.32
C TYR A 118 -5.92 -8.49 2.88
N ASP A 119 -6.81 -8.94 2.00
CA ASP A 119 -7.92 -8.13 1.48
C ASP A 119 -8.87 -7.67 2.59
N HIS A 120 -9.16 -8.54 3.55
CA HIS A 120 -9.95 -8.17 4.72
C HIS A 120 -9.25 -7.07 5.54
N THR A 121 -7.95 -7.23 5.77
CA THR A 121 -7.14 -6.27 6.53
C THR A 121 -6.97 -4.95 5.78
N ALA A 122 -6.71 -5.01 4.48
CA ALA A 122 -6.57 -3.89 3.57
C ALA A 122 -7.87 -3.10 3.50
N SER A 123 -9.03 -3.76 3.36
CA SER A 123 -10.35 -3.11 3.37
C SER A 123 -10.59 -2.34 4.68
N PHE A 124 -10.24 -2.93 5.83
CA PHE A 124 -10.30 -2.24 7.11
C PHE A 124 -9.40 -1.00 7.13
N TYR A 125 -8.13 -1.11 6.72
CA TYR A 125 -7.21 0.03 6.70
C TYR A 125 -7.60 1.10 5.67
N ILE A 126 -8.08 0.72 4.50
CA ILE A 126 -8.61 1.64 3.47
C ILE A 126 -9.77 2.44 4.07
N SER A 127 -10.70 1.77 4.75
CA SER A 127 -11.82 2.46 5.42
C SER A 127 -11.34 3.43 6.51
N ALA A 128 -10.35 3.03 7.31
CA ALA A 128 -9.75 3.88 8.32
C ALA A 128 -9.02 5.08 7.70
N ILE A 129 -8.30 4.89 6.60
CA ILE A 129 -7.63 5.95 5.85
C ILE A 129 -8.66 6.96 5.34
N TYR A 130 -9.80 6.54 4.80
CA TYR A 130 -10.86 7.47 4.39
C TYR A 130 -11.41 8.31 5.55
N VAL A 131 -11.58 7.69 6.73
CA VAL A 131 -11.97 8.42 7.95
C VAL A 131 -10.89 9.43 8.34
N PHE A 132 -9.61 9.04 8.31
CA PHE A 132 -8.49 9.93 8.60
C PHE A 132 -8.40 11.09 7.60
N ILE A 133 -8.58 10.86 6.30
CA ILE A 133 -8.67 11.92 5.28
C ILE A 133 -9.77 12.91 5.67
N GLY A 134 -10.96 12.42 6.02
CA GLY A 134 -12.08 13.27 6.44
C GLY A 134 -11.74 14.12 7.66
N VAL A 135 -11.26 13.50 8.74
CA VAL A 135 -10.88 14.21 9.98
C VAL A 135 -9.75 15.20 9.73
N SER A 136 -8.72 14.81 8.98
CA SER A 136 -7.56 15.64 8.69
C SER A 136 -7.86 16.81 7.76
N LEU A 137 -8.92 16.76 6.92
CA LEU A 137 -9.41 17.90 6.15
C LEU A 137 -10.33 18.82 6.97
N VAL A 138 -11.15 18.26 7.87
CA VAL A 138 -12.05 19.04 8.75
C VAL A 138 -11.25 19.89 9.75
N PHE A 139 -10.16 19.35 10.31
CA PHE A 139 -9.34 20.05 11.30
C PHE A 139 -8.75 21.40 10.81
N PRO A 140 -8.03 21.49 9.68
CA PRO A 140 -7.51 22.75 9.17
C PRO A 140 -8.63 23.69 8.71
N PHE A 141 -9.75 23.14 8.21
CA PHE A 141 -10.94 23.94 7.90
C PHE A 141 -11.52 24.60 9.16
N PHE A 142 -11.66 23.83 10.25
CA PHE A 142 -12.11 24.36 11.53
C PHE A 142 -11.17 25.44 12.07
N LEU A 143 -9.84 25.22 12.02
CA LEU A 143 -8.85 26.22 12.42
C LEU A 143 -8.95 27.49 11.56
N PHE A 144 -9.17 27.35 10.25
CA PHE A 144 -9.39 28.48 9.35
C PHE A 144 -10.66 29.25 9.73
N VAL A 145 -11.78 28.57 9.97
CA VAL A 145 -13.04 29.21 10.39
C VAL A 145 -12.85 29.96 11.72
N LEU A 146 -12.17 29.34 12.69
CA LEU A 146 -11.87 29.96 13.99
C LEU A 146 -11.01 31.20 13.79
N MET A 147 -9.91 31.10 13.04
CA MET A 147 -9.01 32.22 12.73
C MET A 147 -9.75 33.34 11.99
N HIS A 148 -10.56 33.01 10.98
CA HIS A 148 -11.33 33.96 10.21
C HIS A 148 -12.35 34.70 11.08
N ASN A 149 -13.17 33.97 11.83
CA ASN A 149 -14.24 34.55 12.64
C ASN A 149 -13.72 35.29 13.88
N ARG A 150 -12.74 34.74 14.59
CA ARG A 150 -12.23 35.32 15.84
C ARG A 150 -11.23 36.44 15.61
N ILE A 151 -10.39 36.36 14.59
CA ILE A 151 -9.28 37.30 14.40
C ILE A 151 -9.64 38.28 13.29
N LEU A 152 -9.78 37.80 12.05
CA LEU A 152 -9.94 38.67 10.89
C LEU A 152 -11.27 39.43 10.91
N ASN A 153 -12.39 38.72 11.09
CA ASN A 153 -13.72 39.34 11.05
C ASN A 153 -13.90 40.33 12.20
N ARG A 154 -13.44 40.00 13.42
CA ARG A 154 -13.46 40.93 14.57
C ARG A 154 -12.58 42.15 14.32
N TYR A 155 -11.38 41.97 13.79
CA TYR A 155 -10.49 43.08 13.48
C TYR A 155 -11.13 44.04 12.47
N PHE A 156 -11.60 43.52 11.33
CA PHE A 156 -12.14 44.35 10.26
C PHE A 156 -13.50 44.96 10.60
N THR A 157 -14.32 44.31 11.43
CA THR A 157 -15.59 44.92 11.91
C THR A 157 -15.31 46.05 12.90
N SER A 158 -14.39 45.88 13.84
CA SER A 158 -13.95 46.95 14.75
C SER A 158 -13.31 48.12 13.99
N GLU A 159 -12.42 47.84 13.04
CA GLU A 159 -11.79 48.87 12.19
C GLU A 159 -12.85 49.66 11.40
N ARG A 160 -13.84 48.98 10.80
CA ARG A 160 -14.93 49.65 10.08
C ARG A 160 -15.79 50.52 10.98
N ARG A 161 -16.06 50.12 12.23
CA ARG A 161 -16.82 50.94 13.18
C ARG A 161 -16.05 52.19 13.58
N ILE A 162 -14.78 52.05 13.94
CA ILE A 162 -13.92 53.18 14.30
C ILE A 162 -13.78 54.15 13.12
N LEU A 163 -13.56 53.65 11.91
CA LEU A 163 -13.49 54.51 10.72
C LEU A 163 -14.82 55.20 10.38
N ARG A 164 -15.97 54.61 10.71
CA ARG A 164 -17.28 55.29 10.58
C ARG A 164 -17.38 56.43 11.58
N LEU A 165 -17.08 56.19 12.85
CA LEU A 165 -17.07 57.21 13.91
C LEU A 165 -16.14 58.39 13.57
N ILE A 166 -14.96 58.11 13.02
CA ILE A 166 -14.03 59.15 12.54
C ILE A 166 -14.57 59.90 11.32
N ARG A 167 -15.25 59.21 10.41
CA ARG A 167 -15.82 59.82 9.19
C ARG A 167 -16.97 60.77 9.50
N ASP A 168 -17.72 60.50 10.57
CA ASP A 168 -18.88 61.29 10.92
C ASP A 168 -18.50 62.65 11.55
N ILE A 169 -17.22 62.88 11.85
CA ILE A 169 -16.65 64.17 12.29
C ILE A 169 -16.92 65.26 11.23
N PRO A 170 -17.39 66.47 11.62
CA PRO A 170 -17.78 67.50 10.67
C PRO A 170 -16.54 68.02 9.93
N LYS A 171 -16.61 68.11 8.59
CA LYS A 171 -15.45 68.47 7.74
C LYS A 171 -14.72 69.76 8.15
N ARG A 172 -15.46 70.74 8.68
CA ARG A 172 -14.90 72.01 9.17
C ARG A 172 -13.98 71.80 10.37
N LYS A 173 -14.38 70.94 11.30
CA LYS A 173 -13.59 70.58 12.49
C LYS A 173 -12.49 69.59 12.20
N ALA A 174 -12.71 68.68 11.26
CA ALA A 174 -11.66 67.80 10.77
C ALA A 174 -10.50 68.58 10.11
N GLY A 175 -10.81 69.65 9.36
CA GLY A 175 -9.79 70.55 8.80
C GLY A 175 -9.01 71.31 9.87
N GLU A 176 -9.69 71.79 10.91
CA GLU A 176 -9.09 72.47 12.08
C GLU A 176 -8.26 71.50 12.95
N LEU A 177 -8.66 70.22 13.00
CA LEU A 177 -7.93 69.12 13.65
C LEU A 177 -6.62 68.80 12.93
N VAL A 178 -6.67 68.76 11.59
CA VAL A 178 -5.47 68.52 10.78
C VAL A 178 -4.51 69.69 10.93
N SER A 179 -5.00 70.93 10.92
CA SER A 179 -4.13 72.10 11.13
C SER A 179 -3.54 72.17 12.54
N THR A 180 -4.31 71.80 13.58
CA THR A 180 -3.81 71.77 14.97
C THR A 180 -2.84 70.61 15.22
N VAL A 181 -3.07 69.45 14.61
CA VAL A 181 -2.12 68.33 14.67
C VAL A 181 -0.86 68.63 13.84
N ASP A 182 -0.97 69.31 12.69
CA ASP A 182 0.19 69.79 11.94
C ASP A 182 0.96 70.86 12.74
N GLU A 183 0.29 71.77 13.46
CA GLU A 183 0.92 72.72 14.39
C GLU A 183 1.58 72.01 15.59
N GLU A 184 0.95 70.98 16.17
CA GLU A 184 1.56 70.17 17.22
C GLU A 184 2.77 69.37 16.71
N ILE A 185 2.70 68.81 15.50
CA ILE A 185 3.82 68.11 14.87
C ILE A 185 4.95 69.08 14.52
N GLU A 186 4.64 70.26 13.99
CA GLU A 186 5.63 71.32 13.73
C GLU A 186 6.26 71.82 15.03
N SER A 187 5.49 72.02 16.11
CA SER A 187 6.05 72.43 17.40
C SER A 187 6.87 71.33 18.08
N PHE A 188 6.49 70.05 17.97
CA PHE A 188 7.32 68.93 18.42
C PHE A 188 8.60 68.79 17.59
N ARG A 189 8.53 69.05 16.27
CA ARG A 189 9.69 69.08 15.39
C ARG A 189 10.61 70.26 15.74
N GLU A 190 10.07 71.44 16.02
CA GLU A 190 10.81 72.63 16.43
C GLU A 190 11.50 72.46 17.80
N ILE A 191 10.91 71.66 18.70
CA ILE A 191 11.49 71.29 20.00
C ILE A 191 12.55 70.17 19.88
N THR A 192 12.47 69.33 18.84
CA THR A 192 13.39 68.19 18.64
C THR A 192 14.58 68.55 17.72
N ASP A 193 14.43 69.49 16.78
CA ASP A 193 15.47 69.97 15.85
C ASP A 193 16.33 71.13 16.42
N GLY A 194 16.51 71.20 17.75
CA GLY A 194 17.46 72.11 18.39
C GLY A 194 18.95 71.74 18.22
N GLY A 195 19.28 70.85 17.28
CA GLY A 195 20.65 70.39 17.02
C GLY A 195 20.85 69.98 15.56
N ASP A 196 21.82 70.63 14.91
CA ASP A 196 22.17 70.57 13.50
C ASP A 196 22.12 69.18 12.80
N SER A 197 21.59 69.24 11.57
CA SER A 197 21.93 68.49 10.33
C SER A 197 20.87 67.59 9.67
N PRO A 198 20.89 67.53 8.32
CA PRO A 198 19.72 67.35 7.47
C PRO A 198 19.54 65.89 7.04
N ASP A 199 18.30 65.49 6.76
CA ASP A 199 17.90 64.83 5.50
C ASP A 199 16.48 64.25 5.60
N ASP A 200 15.68 64.61 4.60
CA ASP A 200 14.56 63.89 4.01
C ASP A 200 13.55 63.14 4.90
N ALA A 201 12.47 63.84 5.23
CA ALA A 201 11.11 63.29 5.09
C ALA A 201 10.11 64.44 4.93
N SER A 202 9.98 64.97 3.71
CA SER A 202 8.80 65.76 3.36
C SER A 202 7.58 64.83 3.38
N ILE A 203 6.82 64.89 4.48
CA ILE A 203 5.50 64.28 4.58
C ILE A 203 4.59 65.06 3.62
N ASN A 204 4.57 64.61 2.37
CA ASN A 204 3.78 65.19 1.30
C ASN A 204 2.33 64.70 1.47
N ILE A 205 1.60 65.27 2.43
CA ILE A 205 0.15 65.08 2.58
C ILE A 205 -0.52 65.88 1.48
N ASN A 206 -0.64 65.27 0.29
CA ASN A 206 -1.48 65.81 -0.77
C ASN A 206 -2.96 65.66 -0.36
N PRO A 207 -3.72 66.76 -0.17
CA PRO A 207 -5.15 66.70 0.12
C PRO A 207 -5.90 66.57 -1.21
N ARG A 208 -5.67 65.50 -1.97
CA ARG A 208 -6.51 65.19 -3.13
C ARG A 208 -7.76 64.47 -2.65
N LEU A 209 -8.77 65.26 -2.30
CA LEU A 209 -10.18 64.87 -2.25
C LEU A 209 -10.65 64.41 -3.64
N THR A 210 -10.31 63.17 -4.00
CA THR A 210 -11.09 62.39 -4.97
C THR A 210 -11.31 61.04 -4.33
N GLN A 211 -12.51 60.86 -3.76
CA GLN A 211 -12.97 59.63 -3.12
C GLN A 211 -13.05 58.48 -4.13
N PRO A 212 -12.25 57.42 -4.01
CA PRO A 212 -12.82 56.09 -3.97
C PRO A 212 -13.35 55.91 -2.55
N THR A 213 -14.63 55.58 -2.42
CA THR A 213 -15.26 55.14 -1.17
C THR A 213 -14.32 54.21 -0.38
N GLN A 214 -13.70 54.69 0.72
CA GLN A 214 -12.76 53.92 1.56
C GLN A 214 -13.34 52.57 2.04
N SER A 215 -14.67 52.44 2.07
CA SER A 215 -15.37 51.17 2.29
C SER A 215 -14.99 50.08 1.27
N THR A 216 -14.73 50.45 0.01
CA THR A 216 -14.31 49.52 -1.07
C THR A 216 -12.84 49.11 -0.95
N VAL A 217 -11.97 50.00 -0.47
CA VAL A 217 -10.54 49.71 -0.27
C VAL A 217 -10.34 48.76 0.92
N ASN A 218 -11.06 48.99 2.02
CA ASN A 218 -10.99 48.13 3.21
C ASN A 218 -11.67 46.78 2.99
N ALA A 219 -12.75 46.73 2.19
CA ALA A 219 -13.35 45.46 1.74
C ALA A 219 -12.38 44.66 0.85
N LYS A 220 -11.68 45.31 -0.09
CA LYS A 220 -10.63 44.66 -0.90
C LYS A 220 -9.46 44.14 -0.05
N ARG A 221 -9.11 44.83 1.03
CA ARG A 221 -8.00 44.47 1.92
C ARG A 221 -8.27 43.24 2.79
N GLY A 222 -9.41 43.20 3.48
CA GLY A 222 -9.84 42.01 4.21
C GLY A 222 -10.02 40.80 3.28
N ARG A 223 -10.49 41.05 2.05
CA ARG A 223 -10.53 40.04 0.99
C ARG A 223 -9.14 39.49 0.63
N ARG A 224 -8.08 40.31 0.56
CA ARG A 224 -6.72 39.81 0.27
C ARG A 224 -6.19 38.84 1.33
N TYR A 225 -6.34 39.17 2.62
CA TYR A 225 -5.87 38.30 3.71
C TYR A 225 -6.67 36.99 3.77
N THR A 226 -7.97 37.05 3.56
CA THR A 226 -8.83 35.86 3.52
C THR A 226 -8.50 34.96 2.35
N TRP A 227 -8.31 35.52 1.14
CA TRP A 227 -7.87 34.74 -0.02
C TRP A 227 -6.48 34.12 0.15
N ALA A 228 -5.54 34.83 0.79
CA ALA A 228 -4.22 34.26 1.10
C ALA A 228 -4.31 33.07 2.06
N SER A 229 -5.16 33.17 3.10
CA SER A 229 -5.40 32.05 4.03
C SER A 229 -6.13 30.88 3.38
N ILE A 230 -7.08 31.14 2.48
CA ILE A 230 -7.75 30.09 1.68
C ILE A 230 -6.75 29.38 0.78
N ALA A 231 -5.88 30.14 0.08
CA ALA A 231 -4.83 29.56 -0.77
C ALA A 231 -3.87 28.67 0.04
N GLY A 232 -3.48 29.10 1.24
CA GLY A 232 -2.68 28.30 2.15
C GLY A 232 -3.36 27.01 2.60
N LEU A 233 -4.67 27.07 2.88
CA LEU A 233 -5.47 25.89 3.23
C LEU A 233 -5.57 24.91 2.06
N ILE A 234 -5.80 25.41 0.83
CA ILE A 234 -5.84 24.58 -0.38
C ILE A 234 -4.49 23.89 -0.59
N ALA A 235 -3.37 24.60 -0.41
CA ALA A 235 -2.04 24.03 -0.55
C ALA A 235 -1.78 22.91 0.48
N MET A 236 -2.16 23.10 1.74
CA MET A 236 -2.04 22.05 2.75
C MET A 236 -2.95 20.86 2.46
N ALA A 237 -4.20 21.12 2.04
CA ALA A 237 -5.15 20.07 1.68
C ALA A 237 -4.66 19.25 0.48
N SER A 238 -4.06 19.88 -0.54
CA SER A 238 -3.52 19.16 -1.69
C SER A 238 -2.34 18.26 -1.34
N ILE A 239 -1.42 18.73 -0.49
CA ILE A 239 -0.27 17.93 -0.04
C ILE A 239 -0.75 16.74 0.80
N MET A 240 -1.72 16.98 1.69
CA MET A 240 -2.31 15.93 2.52
C MET A 240 -3.05 14.88 1.68
N LEU A 241 -3.87 15.31 0.72
CA LEU A 241 -4.54 14.41 -0.21
C LEU A 241 -3.53 13.59 -1.01
N PHE A 242 -2.46 14.22 -1.50
CA PHE A 242 -1.39 13.51 -2.20
C PHE A 242 -0.75 12.42 -1.33
N MET A 243 -0.42 12.73 -0.07
CA MET A 243 0.13 11.75 0.88
C MET A 243 -0.79 10.54 1.08
N PHE A 244 -2.10 10.77 1.23
CA PHE A 244 -3.06 9.69 1.39
C PHE A 244 -3.32 8.91 0.11
N MET A 245 -3.34 9.58 -1.06
CA MET A 245 -3.48 8.91 -2.36
C MET A 245 -2.33 7.96 -2.64
N GLU A 246 -1.09 8.35 -2.35
CA GLU A 246 0.08 7.45 -2.47
C GLU A 246 -0.04 6.24 -1.53
N THR A 247 -0.55 6.46 -0.31
CA THR A 247 -0.80 5.38 0.64
C THR A 247 -1.89 4.43 0.13
N LEU A 248 -2.98 4.94 -0.43
CA LEU A 248 -4.06 4.12 -1.02
C LEU A 248 -3.56 3.33 -2.25
N ASN A 249 -2.74 3.95 -3.11
CA ASN A 249 -2.12 3.28 -4.25
C ASN A 249 -1.18 2.14 -3.83
N LEU A 250 -0.57 2.24 -2.65
CA LEU A 250 0.23 1.16 -2.06
C LEU A 250 -0.60 0.05 -1.45
N LEU A 251 -1.84 0.30 -0.99
CA LEU A 251 -2.71 -0.77 -0.50
C LEU A 251 -3.38 -1.54 -1.64
N ASN A 252 -3.36 -1.01 -2.87
CA ASN A 252 -3.89 -1.67 -4.05
C ASN A 252 -2.85 -2.60 -4.73
N ILE A 253 -2.43 -3.66 -4.02
CA ILE A 253 -1.44 -4.64 -4.50
C ILE A 253 -2.10 -6.01 -4.79
N ALA A 254 -3.42 -6.15 -4.61
CA ALA A 254 -4.11 -7.43 -4.77
C ALA A 254 -3.83 -8.11 -6.13
N ALA A 255 -3.79 -7.34 -7.22
CA ALA A 255 -3.46 -7.85 -8.56
C ALA A 255 -2.01 -8.39 -8.65
N ASP A 256 -1.04 -7.71 -8.03
CA ASP A 256 0.35 -8.15 -8.03
C ASP A 256 0.55 -9.38 -7.12
N MET A 257 -0.19 -9.47 -6.00
CA MET A 257 -0.22 -10.67 -5.17
C MET A 257 -0.84 -11.86 -5.91
N GLN A 258 -1.92 -11.64 -6.66
CA GLN A 258 -2.55 -12.69 -7.47
C GLN A 258 -1.58 -13.21 -8.53
N ARG A 259 -0.87 -12.33 -9.25
CA ARG A 259 0.16 -12.72 -10.23
C ARG A 259 1.29 -13.53 -9.60
N MET A 260 1.65 -13.23 -8.34
CA MET A 260 2.63 -14.02 -7.59
C MET A 260 2.07 -15.42 -7.26
N ILE A 261 0.79 -15.55 -6.91
CA ILE A 261 0.14 -16.86 -6.73
C ILE A 261 0.12 -17.61 -8.05
N ASP A 262 -0.29 -16.99 -9.15
CA ASP A 262 -0.37 -17.64 -10.45
C ASP A 262 1.03 -18.12 -10.92
N SER A 263 2.09 -17.36 -10.61
CA SER A 263 3.47 -17.82 -10.81
C SER A 263 3.82 -19.03 -9.94
N GLY A 264 3.45 -18.99 -8.65
CA GLY A 264 3.61 -20.10 -7.72
C GLY A 264 2.83 -21.36 -8.13
N ASP A 265 1.64 -21.18 -8.70
CA ASP A 265 0.79 -22.24 -9.22
C ASP A 265 1.41 -22.95 -10.42
N ARG A 266 2.03 -22.20 -11.35
CA ARG A 266 2.82 -22.82 -12.44
C ARG A 266 3.92 -23.72 -11.89
N ARG A 267 4.61 -23.26 -10.84
CA ARG A 267 5.66 -24.03 -10.16
C ARG A 267 5.10 -25.24 -9.43
N PHE A 268 3.91 -25.12 -8.84
CA PHE A 268 3.19 -26.22 -8.22
C PHE A 268 2.84 -27.29 -9.26
N TYR A 269 2.26 -26.93 -10.40
CA TYR A 269 1.93 -27.90 -11.46
C TYR A 269 3.18 -28.54 -12.08
N CYS A 270 4.27 -27.79 -12.28
CA CYS A 270 5.56 -28.36 -12.66
C CYS A 270 6.07 -29.38 -11.62
N SER A 271 5.88 -29.09 -10.33
CA SER A 271 6.24 -30.03 -9.26
C SER A 271 5.38 -31.29 -9.28
N LEU A 272 4.08 -31.17 -9.59
CA LEU A 272 3.17 -32.30 -9.75
C LEU A 272 3.59 -33.19 -10.92
N GLU A 273 3.88 -32.60 -12.08
CA GLU A 273 4.41 -33.32 -13.24
C GLU A 273 5.64 -34.13 -12.86
N ARG A 274 6.58 -33.52 -12.11
CA ARG A 274 7.78 -34.20 -11.61
C ARG A 274 7.48 -35.38 -10.69
N ILE A 275 6.50 -35.24 -9.80
CA ILE A 275 6.13 -36.27 -8.83
C ILE A 275 5.44 -37.44 -9.53
N TYR A 276 4.40 -37.17 -10.33
CA TYR A 276 3.62 -38.21 -10.99
C TYR A 276 4.42 -38.94 -12.07
N SER A 277 5.23 -38.22 -12.84
CA SER A 277 6.12 -38.83 -13.85
C SER A 277 7.15 -39.76 -13.21
N ARG A 278 7.73 -39.38 -12.06
CA ARG A 278 8.66 -40.22 -11.32
C ARG A 278 7.98 -41.45 -10.72
N GLU A 279 6.77 -41.30 -10.18
CA GLU A 279 6.00 -42.42 -9.64
C GLU A 279 5.66 -43.44 -10.72
N TYR A 280 5.31 -42.98 -11.92
CA TYR A 280 5.10 -43.84 -13.08
C TYR A 280 6.33 -44.71 -13.39
N ILE A 281 7.50 -44.09 -13.47
CA ILE A 281 8.75 -44.80 -13.81
C ILE A 281 9.19 -45.72 -12.67
N MET A 282 9.12 -45.28 -11.41
CA MET A 282 9.44 -46.14 -10.26
C MET A 282 8.56 -47.39 -10.22
N ARG A 283 7.27 -47.24 -10.53
CA ARG A 283 6.34 -48.38 -10.66
C ARG A 283 6.81 -49.41 -11.69
N SER A 284 7.25 -48.96 -12.85
CA SER A 284 7.69 -49.85 -13.93
C SER A 284 9.03 -50.56 -13.67
N VAL A 285 9.86 -50.05 -12.74
CA VAL A 285 11.17 -50.60 -12.40
C VAL A 285 11.12 -51.59 -11.24
N THR A 286 10.22 -51.40 -10.27
CA THR A 286 10.05 -52.32 -9.13
C THR A 286 8.81 -53.22 -9.32
N PRO A 287 8.95 -54.53 -9.56
CA PRO A 287 7.82 -55.43 -9.86
C PRO A 287 6.92 -55.78 -8.66
N SER A 288 7.02 -55.07 -7.53
CA SER A 288 6.20 -55.31 -6.35
C SER A 288 4.73 -55.00 -6.64
N HIS A 289 3.83 -55.96 -6.44
CA HIS A 289 2.39 -55.81 -6.75
C HIS A 289 1.64 -54.78 -5.88
N ASP A 290 2.28 -54.24 -4.83
CA ASP A 290 1.69 -53.29 -3.88
C ASP A 290 2.20 -51.85 -4.12
N HIS A 291 1.80 -51.24 -5.23
CA HIS A 291 2.01 -49.80 -5.43
C HIS A 291 0.88 -49.00 -4.78
N ALA A 292 1.23 -47.91 -4.09
CA ALA A 292 0.27 -47.08 -3.37
C ALA A 292 -0.71 -46.32 -4.30
N ILE A 293 -0.33 -46.04 -5.55
CA ILE A 293 -1.12 -45.27 -6.51
C ILE A 293 -1.34 -46.07 -7.80
N SER A 294 -2.56 -46.10 -8.32
CA SER A 294 -2.90 -46.86 -9.53
C SER A 294 -2.30 -46.21 -10.80
N LYS A 295 -1.97 -47.02 -11.81
CA LYS A 295 -1.42 -46.52 -13.10
C LYS A 295 -2.38 -45.52 -13.77
N ILE A 296 -3.68 -45.82 -13.73
CA ILE A 296 -4.73 -44.99 -14.33
C ILE A 296 -4.81 -43.65 -13.62
N ASP A 297 -4.77 -43.64 -12.29
CA ASP A 297 -4.82 -42.40 -11.51
C ASP A 297 -3.61 -41.52 -11.82
N ILE A 298 -2.41 -42.09 -11.90
CA ILE A 298 -1.18 -41.35 -12.25
C ILE A 298 -1.37 -40.66 -13.62
N ILE A 299 -1.77 -41.40 -14.65
CA ILE A 299 -1.99 -40.85 -16.00
C ILE A 299 -3.03 -39.72 -15.99
N GLN A 300 -4.15 -39.92 -15.28
CA GLN A 300 -5.20 -38.91 -15.17
C GLN A 300 -4.71 -37.65 -14.43
N GLN A 301 -3.94 -37.80 -13.35
CA GLN A 301 -3.41 -36.67 -12.60
C GLN A 301 -2.35 -35.91 -13.40
N THR A 302 -1.45 -36.60 -14.11
CA THR A 302 -0.47 -35.95 -15.02
C THR A 302 -1.19 -35.17 -16.12
N ARG A 303 -2.23 -35.75 -16.74
CA ARG A 303 -3.02 -35.02 -17.74
C ARG A 303 -3.69 -33.77 -17.16
N ALA A 304 -4.29 -33.90 -15.98
CA ALA A 304 -4.95 -32.78 -15.31
C ALA A 304 -3.97 -31.67 -14.92
N ALA A 305 -2.77 -32.02 -14.46
CA ALA A 305 -1.72 -31.06 -14.10
C ALA A 305 -1.16 -30.34 -15.33
N LEU A 306 -0.90 -31.03 -16.45
CA LEU A 306 -0.53 -30.37 -17.72
C LEU A 306 -1.61 -29.43 -18.24
N THR A 307 -2.88 -29.85 -18.23
CA THR A 307 -3.99 -29.00 -18.71
C THR A 307 -4.11 -27.75 -17.84
N SER A 308 -4.00 -27.90 -16.52
CA SER A 308 -4.05 -26.76 -15.59
C SER A 308 -2.84 -25.83 -15.76
N LEU A 309 -1.66 -26.38 -16.07
CA LEU A 309 -0.47 -25.59 -16.37
C LEU A 309 -0.61 -24.81 -17.68
N GLU A 310 -1.22 -25.41 -18.70
CA GLU A 310 -1.50 -24.78 -19.98
C GLU A 310 -2.48 -23.62 -19.84
N ASP A 311 -3.64 -23.85 -19.21
CA ASP A 311 -4.65 -22.80 -18.98
C ASP A 311 -4.05 -21.61 -18.21
N LEU A 312 -3.24 -21.89 -17.18
CA LEU A 312 -2.58 -20.87 -16.37
C LEU A 312 -1.47 -20.14 -17.14
N HIS A 313 -0.73 -20.87 -17.98
CA HIS A 313 0.30 -20.28 -18.81
C HIS A 313 -0.31 -19.34 -19.84
N GLU A 314 -1.39 -19.75 -20.50
CA GLU A 314 -2.13 -18.94 -21.47
C GLU A 314 -2.69 -17.69 -20.80
N HIS A 315 -3.28 -17.81 -19.61
CA HIS A 315 -3.77 -16.67 -18.85
C HIS A 315 -2.67 -15.62 -18.58
N LEU A 316 -1.50 -16.07 -18.14
CA LEU A 316 -0.38 -15.19 -17.81
C LEU A 316 0.37 -14.64 -19.04
N ASP A 317 0.35 -15.35 -20.17
CA ASP A 317 0.94 -14.89 -21.42
C ASP A 317 0.10 -13.77 -22.05
N HIS A 318 -1.22 -13.81 -21.86
CA HIS A 318 -2.15 -12.77 -22.32
C HIS A 318 -2.29 -11.56 -21.37
N ASP A 319 -1.69 -11.58 -20.17
CA ASP A 319 -1.66 -10.44 -19.24
C ASP A 319 -0.58 -9.41 -19.66
N GLU A 320 -0.92 -8.54 -20.63
CA GLU A 320 -0.01 -7.51 -21.17
C GLU A 320 0.54 -6.55 -20.09
N ASP A 321 -0.25 -6.27 -19.05
CA ASP A 321 0.14 -5.41 -17.92
C ASP A 321 0.76 -6.20 -16.76
N GLY A 322 1.01 -7.49 -16.96
CA GLY A 322 1.42 -8.45 -15.94
C GLY A 322 2.92 -8.71 -15.85
N LEU A 323 3.25 -10.00 -15.72
CA LEU A 323 4.63 -10.46 -15.51
C LEU A 323 5.57 -10.08 -16.66
N ILE A 324 5.05 -10.01 -17.89
CA ILE A 324 5.82 -9.59 -19.06
C ILE A 324 6.32 -8.15 -18.90
N ARG A 325 5.50 -7.26 -18.34
CA ARG A 325 5.87 -5.85 -18.10
C ARG A 325 6.72 -5.69 -16.85
N LEU A 326 6.42 -6.45 -15.79
CA LEU A 326 7.11 -6.34 -14.50
C LEU A 326 8.54 -6.90 -14.57
N VAL A 327 8.74 -8.04 -15.23
CA VAL A 327 10.03 -8.76 -15.30
C VAL A 327 10.29 -9.33 -16.70
N PRO A 328 10.35 -8.50 -17.77
CA PRO A 328 10.53 -8.97 -19.15
C PRO A 328 11.80 -9.80 -19.34
N ALA A 329 12.87 -9.44 -18.62
CA ALA A 329 14.16 -10.13 -18.66
C ALA A 329 14.11 -11.59 -18.21
N LEU A 330 13.12 -11.98 -17.40
CA LEU A 330 12.99 -13.35 -16.90
C LEU A 330 11.97 -14.19 -17.68
N VAL A 331 11.08 -13.54 -18.44
CA VAL A 331 9.92 -14.17 -19.08
C VAL A 331 10.09 -14.30 -20.59
N THR A 332 10.36 -13.18 -21.28
CA THR A 332 10.33 -13.09 -22.74
C THR A 332 11.71 -13.05 -23.39
N LEU A 333 12.72 -12.61 -22.65
CA LEU A 333 14.08 -12.53 -23.19
C LEU A 333 14.83 -13.85 -23.04
N PRO A 334 15.63 -14.23 -24.05
CA PRO A 334 16.51 -15.39 -23.94
C PRO A 334 17.61 -15.12 -22.90
N ARG A 335 18.05 -16.18 -22.23
CA ARG A 335 19.09 -16.13 -21.20
C ARG A 335 20.45 -16.45 -21.79
N ASP A 336 21.50 -15.81 -21.27
CA ASP A 336 22.86 -16.18 -21.62
C ASP A 336 23.33 -17.36 -20.74
N CYS A 337 23.18 -18.58 -21.28
CA CYS A 337 23.67 -19.81 -20.65
C CYS A 337 25.10 -20.19 -21.06
N THR A 338 25.90 -19.25 -21.59
CA THR A 338 27.33 -19.50 -21.84
C THR A 338 28.10 -19.79 -20.55
N ASN A 339 27.69 -19.14 -19.45
CA ASN A 339 28.20 -19.39 -18.11
C ASN A 339 27.24 -20.33 -17.33
N LEU A 340 27.77 -21.44 -16.79
CA LEU A 340 26.99 -22.38 -15.98
C LEU A 340 26.36 -21.74 -14.74
N ALA A 341 26.99 -20.70 -14.19
CA ALA A 341 26.44 -19.98 -13.05
C ALA A 341 25.15 -19.21 -13.38
N SER A 342 24.95 -18.85 -14.65
CA SER A 342 23.77 -18.09 -15.11
C SER A 342 22.53 -18.98 -15.31
N CYS A 343 22.73 -20.29 -15.50
CA CYS A 343 21.66 -21.26 -15.76
C CYS A 343 21.82 -22.52 -14.89
N PRO A 344 21.67 -22.42 -13.56
CA PRO A 344 21.95 -23.51 -12.62
C PRO A 344 20.98 -24.70 -12.75
N GLY A 345 19.82 -24.52 -13.41
CA GLY A 345 18.84 -25.58 -13.67
C GLY A 345 19.11 -26.39 -14.94
N VAL A 346 20.00 -25.93 -15.83
CA VAL A 346 20.30 -26.59 -17.11
C VAL A 346 21.45 -27.57 -16.91
N VAL A 347 21.13 -28.87 -16.94
CA VAL A 347 22.12 -29.94 -17.00
C VAL A 347 22.22 -30.41 -18.44
N GLU A 348 23.37 -30.16 -19.06
CA GLU A 348 23.63 -30.54 -20.45
C GLU A 348 23.69 -32.06 -20.58
N ASP A 349 22.80 -32.60 -21.42
CA ASP A 349 22.68 -34.03 -21.70
C ASP A 349 22.21 -34.20 -23.15
N LEU A 350 23.20 -34.42 -24.03
CA LEU A 350 23.00 -34.52 -25.48
C LEU A 350 22.14 -35.74 -25.86
N ASP A 351 22.19 -36.80 -25.06
CA ASP A 351 21.46 -38.05 -25.33
C ASP A 351 19.95 -37.88 -25.17
N ILE A 352 19.51 -36.90 -24.37
CA ILE A 352 18.09 -36.59 -24.17
C ILE A 352 17.64 -35.33 -24.91
N GLY A 353 18.55 -34.65 -25.61
CA GLY A 353 18.26 -33.40 -26.35
C GLY A 353 18.20 -32.15 -25.47
N MET A 354 18.82 -32.17 -24.28
CA MET A 354 18.96 -30.97 -23.45
C MET A 354 20.32 -30.31 -23.72
N THR A 355 20.29 -29.21 -24.47
CA THR A 355 21.49 -28.42 -24.83
C THR A 355 21.46 -27.05 -24.16
N ARG A 356 22.61 -26.36 -24.14
CA ARG A 356 22.68 -24.97 -23.66
C ARG A 356 21.84 -24.01 -24.48
N GLU A 357 21.68 -24.27 -25.78
CA GLU A 357 20.82 -23.49 -26.67
C GLU A 357 19.34 -23.67 -26.30
N THR A 358 18.93 -24.88 -25.93
CA THR A 358 17.58 -25.07 -25.41
C THR A 358 17.41 -24.44 -24.03
N GLY A 359 18.46 -24.44 -23.21
CA GLY A 359 18.51 -23.71 -21.95
C GLY A 359 18.50 -22.19 -22.11
N SER A 360 18.85 -21.61 -23.25
CA SER A 360 18.80 -20.15 -23.45
C SER A 360 17.44 -19.64 -23.91
N LEU A 361 16.48 -20.54 -24.23
CA LEU A 361 15.15 -20.16 -24.69
C LEU A 361 14.41 -19.29 -23.65
N PRO A 362 13.52 -18.36 -24.07
CA PRO A 362 12.63 -17.65 -23.16
C PRO A 362 11.79 -18.59 -22.30
N LEU A 363 11.39 -18.15 -21.11
CA LEU A 363 10.61 -19.00 -20.20
C LEU A 363 9.28 -19.45 -20.83
N ASN A 364 8.56 -18.55 -21.51
CA ASN A 364 7.28 -18.90 -22.13
C ASN A 364 7.46 -20.00 -23.18
N THR A 365 8.51 -19.91 -23.99
CA THR A 365 8.85 -20.96 -24.97
C THR A 365 9.20 -22.28 -24.27
N GLU A 366 9.94 -22.23 -23.16
CA GLU A 366 10.33 -23.44 -22.44
C GLU A 366 9.13 -24.09 -21.71
N ILE A 367 8.14 -23.31 -21.26
CA ILE A 367 6.87 -23.85 -20.72
C ILE A 367 6.05 -24.51 -21.83
N VAL A 368 5.95 -23.92 -23.02
CA VAL A 368 5.30 -24.58 -24.17
C VAL A 368 6.00 -25.90 -24.52
N ARG A 369 7.34 -25.90 -24.54
CA ARG A 369 8.14 -27.11 -24.75
C ARG A 369 7.90 -28.16 -23.66
N LEU A 370 7.76 -27.73 -22.41
CA LEU A 370 7.39 -28.60 -21.27
C LEU A 370 6.03 -29.26 -21.51
N LEU A 371 5.02 -28.49 -21.91
CA LEU A 371 3.67 -28.98 -22.19
C LEU A 371 3.68 -30.02 -23.33
N ASP A 372 4.36 -29.73 -24.43
CA ASP A 372 4.47 -30.65 -25.56
C ASP A 372 5.22 -31.94 -25.20
N THR A 373 6.33 -31.82 -24.47
CA THR A 373 7.09 -32.97 -23.97
C THR A 373 6.25 -33.81 -22.99
N GLY A 374 5.49 -33.15 -22.12
CA GLY A 374 4.56 -33.78 -21.19
C GLY A 374 3.48 -34.58 -21.91
N ARG A 375 2.84 -34.00 -22.93
CA ARG A 375 1.84 -34.69 -23.77
C ARG A 375 2.42 -35.94 -24.44
N LEU A 376 3.60 -35.81 -25.06
CA LEU A 376 4.32 -36.92 -25.68
C LEU A 376 4.69 -38.03 -24.69
N PHE A 377 4.96 -37.67 -23.43
CA PHE A 377 5.25 -38.62 -22.37
C PHE A 377 3.98 -39.32 -21.87
N ILE A 378 2.87 -38.60 -21.67
CA ILE A 378 1.56 -39.19 -21.33
C ILE A 378 1.11 -40.17 -22.41
N ASP A 379 1.21 -39.80 -23.68
CA ASP A 379 0.84 -40.70 -24.79
C ASP A 379 1.67 -41.97 -24.73
N SER A 380 2.96 -41.85 -24.43
CA SER A 380 3.85 -42.98 -24.18
C SER A 380 3.42 -43.83 -22.97
N MET A 381 2.95 -43.24 -21.86
CA MET A 381 2.42 -44.00 -20.71
C MET A 381 1.15 -44.80 -21.04
N VAL A 382 0.28 -44.24 -21.87
CA VAL A 382 -0.99 -44.86 -22.27
C VAL A 382 -0.74 -46.06 -23.19
N HIS A 383 0.20 -45.92 -24.13
CA HIS A 383 0.54 -46.96 -25.10
C HIS A 383 1.56 -47.98 -24.58
N ASP A 384 2.17 -47.72 -23.42
CA ASP A 384 3.03 -48.69 -22.74
C ASP A 384 2.20 -49.88 -22.24
N THR A 385 2.14 -50.92 -23.08
CA THR A 385 1.51 -52.21 -22.80
C THR A 385 2.41 -53.15 -22.01
N GLY A 386 3.56 -52.68 -21.50
CA GLY A 386 4.61 -53.52 -20.91
C GLY A 386 4.12 -54.40 -19.75
N SER A 387 3.93 -55.69 -20.03
CA SER A 387 3.75 -56.75 -19.02
C SER A 387 5.07 -57.24 -18.44
N ASN A 388 6.20 -56.72 -18.92
CA ASN A 388 7.54 -57.20 -18.60
C ASN A 388 8.34 -56.06 -17.95
N SER A 389 9.08 -56.42 -16.92
CA SER A 389 9.74 -55.61 -15.88
C SER A 389 10.83 -54.60 -16.33
N THR A 390 10.74 -54.06 -17.53
CA THR A 390 11.68 -53.07 -18.07
C THR A 390 10.93 -51.98 -18.84
N VAL A 391 11.08 -50.73 -18.40
CA VAL A 391 10.57 -49.54 -19.09
C VAL A 391 11.11 -49.49 -20.52
N ASP A 392 10.26 -49.20 -21.50
CA ASP A 392 10.70 -48.93 -22.86
C ASP A 392 11.76 -47.79 -22.85
N PRO A 393 12.95 -48.00 -23.43
CA PRO A 393 14.01 -46.99 -23.46
C PRO A 393 13.55 -45.63 -24.01
N LEU A 394 12.59 -45.61 -24.94
CA LEU A 394 12.04 -44.37 -25.50
C LEU A 394 11.19 -43.61 -24.48
N VAL A 395 10.41 -44.32 -23.66
CA VAL A 395 9.62 -43.75 -22.56
C VAL A 395 10.54 -43.16 -21.50
N ASN A 396 11.62 -43.88 -21.19
CA ASN A 396 12.63 -43.43 -20.23
C ASN A 396 13.39 -42.18 -20.74
N GLN A 397 13.70 -42.10 -22.03
CA GLN A 397 14.33 -40.91 -22.63
C GLN A 397 13.41 -39.68 -22.55
N LYS A 398 12.13 -39.82 -22.92
CA LYS A 398 11.12 -38.76 -22.80
C LYS A 398 10.94 -38.30 -21.35
N TRP A 399 10.90 -39.24 -20.40
CA TRP A 399 10.84 -38.92 -18.98
C TRP A 399 12.06 -38.12 -18.52
N ARG A 400 13.28 -38.52 -18.90
CA ARG A 400 14.51 -37.78 -18.53
C ARG A 400 14.51 -36.36 -19.09
N LEU A 401 14.07 -36.19 -20.33
CA LEU A 401 13.91 -34.86 -20.93
C LEU A 401 12.87 -34.03 -20.18
N LEU A 402 11.69 -34.60 -19.89
CA LEU A 402 10.65 -33.95 -19.11
C LEU A 402 11.17 -33.48 -17.74
N MET A 403 11.92 -34.33 -17.04
CA MET A 403 12.53 -34.03 -15.75
C MET A 403 13.56 -32.90 -15.83
N ALA A 404 14.37 -32.86 -16.89
CA ALA A 404 15.36 -31.82 -17.13
C ALA A 404 14.69 -30.46 -17.35
N ILE A 405 13.72 -30.39 -18.28
CA ILE A 405 12.96 -29.17 -18.58
C ILE A 405 12.20 -28.69 -17.34
N THR A 406 11.51 -29.60 -16.64
CA THR A 406 10.76 -29.24 -15.42
C THR A 406 11.68 -28.65 -14.34
N THR A 407 12.90 -29.19 -14.18
CA THR A 407 13.85 -28.68 -13.19
C THR A 407 14.34 -27.29 -13.53
N ASP A 408 14.61 -27.04 -14.82
CA ASP A 408 14.97 -25.72 -15.31
C ASP A 408 13.82 -24.72 -15.14
N VAL A 409 12.62 -25.02 -15.66
CA VAL A 409 11.42 -24.17 -15.52
C VAL A 409 11.12 -23.85 -14.05
N MET A 410 11.19 -24.83 -13.15
CA MET A 410 10.99 -24.59 -11.71
C MET A 410 12.04 -23.65 -11.11
N SER A 411 13.29 -23.72 -11.56
CA SER A 411 14.35 -22.78 -11.13
C SER A 411 14.02 -21.36 -11.57
N ARG A 412 13.64 -21.20 -12.85
CA ARG A 412 13.29 -19.90 -13.44
C ARG A 412 12.06 -19.27 -12.80
N LEU A 413 11.02 -20.07 -12.52
CA LEU A 413 9.84 -19.61 -11.80
C LEU A 413 10.20 -19.15 -10.39
N GLY A 414 11.14 -19.83 -9.72
CA GLY A 414 11.65 -19.38 -8.42
C GLY A 414 12.39 -18.03 -8.48
N GLU A 415 13.09 -17.74 -9.56
CA GLU A 415 13.70 -16.43 -9.79
C GLU A 415 12.64 -15.35 -10.04
N ILE A 416 11.59 -15.66 -10.79
CA ILE A 416 10.45 -14.75 -10.99
C ILE A 416 9.77 -14.43 -9.66
N ASP A 417 9.48 -15.44 -8.83
CA ASP A 417 8.87 -15.22 -7.52
C ASP A 417 9.75 -14.28 -6.66
N SER A 418 11.07 -14.45 -6.70
CA SER A 418 12.02 -13.58 -5.99
C SER A 418 12.07 -12.16 -6.56
N ALA A 419 11.95 -12.00 -7.89
CA ALA A 419 11.97 -10.71 -8.54
C ALA A 419 10.66 -9.92 -8.31
N ILE A 420 9.50 -10.61 -8.31
CA ILE A 420 8.21 -10.02 -7.92
C ILE A 420 8.28 -9.54 -6.47
N GLN A 421 8.78 -10.39 -5.56
CA GLN A 421 8.93 -10.02 -4.16
C GLN A 421 9.85 -8.80 -3.98
N GLN A 422 10.95 -8.73 -4.73
CA GLN A 422 11.85 -7.58 -4.73
C GLN A 422 11.14 -6.32 -5.26
N ALA A 423 10.41 -6.41 -6.38
CA ALA A 423 9.67 -5.29 -6.94
C ALA A 423 8.61 -4.74 -5.95
N LEU A 424 7.91 -5.62 -5.23
CA LEU A 424 6.98 -5.23 -4.17
C LEU A 424 7.67 -4.52 -3.01
N ASN A 425 8.83 -5.02 -2.57
CA ASN A 425 9.63 -4.38 -1.52
C ASN A 425 10.17 -3.02 -1.96
N ASP A 426 10.62 -2.90 -3.20
CA ASP A 426 11.14 -1.64 -3.77
C ASP A 426 10.01 -0.61 -3.89
N ARG A 427 8.80 -1.02 -4.31
CA ARG A 427 7.61 -0.16 -4.33
C ARG A 427 7.23 0.31 -2.92
N LEU A 428 7.26 -0.59 -1.93
CA LEU A 428 7.01 -0.24 -0.53
C LEU A 428 8.03 0.77 0.00
N ALA A 429 9.32 0.54 -0.28
CA ALA A 429 10.39 1.45 0.13
C ALA A 429 10.27 2.82 -0.54
N HIS A 430 9.91 2.84 -1.84
CA HIS A 430 9.68 4.07 -2.58
C HIS A 430 8.51 4.87 -2.02
N VAL A 431 7.34 4.25 -1.83
CA VAL A 431 6.17 4.93 -1.27
C VAL A 431 6.43 5.41 0.15
N SER A 432 7.08 4.60 1.00
CA SER A 432 7.47 5.03 2.35
C SER A 432 8.32 6.30 2.32
N THR A 433 9.31 6.35 1.40
CA THR A 433 10.15 7.54 1.20
C THR A 433 9.34 8.74 0.73
N VAL A 434 8.45 8.56 -0.26
CA VAL A 434 7.58 9.62 -0.79
C VAL A 434 6.65 10.16 0.30
N VAL A 435 6.06 9.30 1.13
CA VAL A 435 5.18 9.70 2.24
C VAL A 435 5.96 10.51 3.27
N ILE A 436 7.17 10.08 3.65
CA ILE A 436 8.03 10.82 4.60
C ILE A 436 8.38 12.20 4.05
N VAL A 437 8.82 12.28 2.79
CA VAL A 437 9.16 13.55 2.13
C VAL A 437 7.93 14.47 2.07
N THR A 438 6.78 13.93 1.67
CA THR A 438 5.52 14.69 1.58
C THR A 438 5.08 15.20 2.95
N TYR A 439 5.25 14.40 4.01
CA TYR A 439 4.97 14.82 5.38
C TYR A 439 5.90 15.96 5.85
N VAL A 440 7.20 15.90 5.51
CA VAL A 440 8.12 17.01 5.79
C VAL A 440 7.70 18.28 5.02
N CYS A 441 7.34 18.16 3.74
CA CYS A 441 6.80 19.27 2.95
C CYS A 441 5.52 19.85 3.55
N PHE A 442 4.63 18.99 4.08
CA PHE A 442 3.43 19.41 4.78
C PHE A 442 3.76 20.23 6.03
N LEU A 443 4.68 19.77 6.88
CA LEU A 443 5.12 20.49 8.08
C LEU A 443 5.73 21.86 7.74
N LEU A 444 6.57 21.92 6.70
CA LEU A 444 7.13 23.19 6.21
C LEU A 444 6.04 24.14 5.70
N CYS A 445 5.09 23.63 4.92
CA CYS A 445 3.96 24.42 4.42
C CYS A 445 3.09 24.95 5.58
N ALA A 446 2.82 24.12 6.58
CA ALA A 446 2.09 24.51 7.79
C ALA A 446 2.84 25.59 8.58
N ALA A 447 4.15 25.42 8.78
CA ALA A 447 4.99 26.38 9.48
C ALA A 447 5.07 27.74 8.74
N LEU A 448 5.19 27.71 7.41
CA LEU A 448 5.20 28.93 6.57
C LEU A 448 3.84 29.64 6.58
N ASN A 449 2.73 28.90 6.49
CA ASN A 449 1.39 29.49 6.56
C ASN A 449 1.12 30.12 7.94
N LEU A 450 1.41 29.38 9.02
CA LEU A 450 1.22 29.88 10.37
C LEU A 450 2.17 31.05 10.68
N GLY A 451 3.44 30.91 10.32
CA GLY A 451 4.46 31.95 10.48
C GLY A 451 4.12 33.20 9.67
N GLY A 452 3.75 33.06 8.40
CA GLY A 452 3.30 34.17 7.56
C GLY A 452 2.08 34.89 8.14
N PHE A 453 1.10 34.14 8.65
CA PHE A 453 -0.07 34.73 9.30
C PHE A 453 0.30 35.49 10.58
N VAL A 454 1.08 34.89 11.48
CA VAL A 454 1.42 35.51 12.78
C VAL A 454 2.42 36.66 12.62
N PHE A 455 3.49 36.48 11.85
CA PHE A 455 4.56 37.48 11.76
C PHE A 455 4.24 38.60 10.78
N VAL A 456 3.55 38.33 9.67
CA VAL A 456 3.28 39.35 8.65
C VAL A 456 1.88 39.93 8.83
N ALA A 457 0.83 39.09 8.84
CA ALA A 457 -0.53 39.59 8.92
C ALA A 457 -0.84 40.18 10.31
N MET A 458 -0.66 39.41 11.38
CA MET A 458 -1.01 39.87 12.73
C MET A 458 -0.15 41.05 13.21
N ARG A 459 1.17 41.08 12.96
CA ARG A 459 1.99 42.25 13.33
C ARG A 459 1.56 43.51 12.59
N ARG A 460 1.25 43.40 11.30
CA ARG A 460 0.81 44.55 10.50
C ARG A 460 -0.55 45.06 10.97
N LEU A 461 -1.51 44.15 11.19
CA LEU A 461 -2.82 44.48 11.76
C LEU A 461 -2.68 45.10 13.16
N LYS A 462 -1.79 44.59 14.02
CA LYS A 462 -1.53 45.16 15.35
C LYS A 462 -0.91 46.55 15.31
N ARG A 463 0.06 46.78 14.41
CA ARG A 463 0.66 48.12 14.21
C ARG A 463 -0.40 49.12 13.78
N GLU A 464 -1.22 48.74 12.82
CA GLU A 464 -2.30 49.59 12.31
C GLU A 464 -3.39 49.83 13.34
N ALA A 465 -3.76 48.82 14.14
CA ALA A 465 -4.67 49.02 15.28
C ALA A 465 -4.09 50.00 16.30
N LYS A 466 -2.78 49.92 16.58
CA LYS A 466 -2.11 50.88 17.47
C LYS A 466 -2.19 52.30 16.90
N THR A 467 -1.89 52.48 15.61
CA THR A 467 -1.98 53.78 14.94
C THR A 467 -3.40 54.34 14.98
N LEU A 468 -4.40 53.49 14.68
CA LEU A 468 -5.82 53.87 14.72
C LEU A 468 -6.27 54.29 16.12
N ALA A 469 -5.83 53.57 17.16
CA ALA A 469 -6.09 53.92 18.55
C ALA A 469 -5.39 55.22 18.95
N THR A 470 -4.13 55.42 18.54
CA THR A 470 -3.39 56.67 18.81
C THR A 470 -4.07 57.87 18.15
N LEU A 471 -4.57 57.72 16.92
CA LEU A 471 -5.28 58.78 16.19
C LEU A 471 -6.58 59.21 16.90
N LEU A 472 -7.26 58.28 17.56
CA LEU A 472 -8.42 58.57 18.41
C LEU A 472 -8.06 59.42 19.65
N PHE A 473 -6.90 59.20 20.27
CA PHE A 473 -6.44 59.99 21.42
C PHE A 473 -5.91 61.38 21.05
N LEU A 474 -5.55 61.60 19.78
CA LEU A 474 -5.10 62.89 19.25
C LEU A 474 -6.27 63.85 18.93
N ILE A 475 -7.52 63.41 19.03
CA ILE A 475 -8.69 64.27 18.79
C ILE A 475 -8.87 65.21 20.00
N PRO A 476 -8.82 66.55 19.83
CA PRO A 476 -8.95 67.49 20.93
C PRO A 476 -10.31 67.35 21.65
N PRO A 477 -10.35 67.44 22.99
CA PRO A 477 -11.56 67.20 23.78
C PRO A 477 -12.72 68.15 23.44
N ALA A 478 -12.43 69.32 22.85
CA ALA A 478 -13.44 70.27 22.36
C ALA A 478 -14.26 69.71 21.18
N VAL A 479 -13.65 68.89 20.32
CA VAL A 479 -14.33 68.23 19.18
C VAL A 479 -15.09 67.00 19.66
N VAL A 480 -14.54 66.28 20.63
CA VAL A 480 -15.16 65.07 21.19
C VAL A 480 -16.47 65.41 21.92
N LYS A 481 -16.55 66.50 22.68
CA LYS A 481 -17.77 66.93 23.40
C LYS A 481 -18.97 67.22 22.51
N GLU A 482 -18.77 67.53 21.24
CA GLU A 482 -19.85 67.78 20.28
C GLU A 482 -20.35 66.50 19.59
N MET A 483 -19.66 65.37 19.80
CA MET A 483 -20.00 64.08 19.22
C MET A 483 -20.25 63.06 20.34
N PRO A 484 -21.49 62.93 20.82
CA PRO A 484 -21.79 62.10 21.99
C PRO A 484 -21.40 60.63 21.78
N GLU A 485 -21.56 60.09 20.56
CA GLU A 485 -21.15 58.70 20.25
C GLU A 485 -19.64 58.48 20.28
N LEU A 486 -18.84 59.47 19.84
CA LEU A 486 -17.38 59.40 19.87
C LEU A 486 -16.86 59.63 21.29
N PHE A 487 -17.50 60.51 22.06
CA PHE A 487 -17.22 60.76 23.46
C PHE A 487 -17.46 59.52 24.32
N GLU A 488 -18.64 58.89 24.19
CA GLU A 488 -18.99 57.66 24.92
C GLU A 488 -18.07 56.48 24.53
N PHE A 489 -17.65 56.41 23.27
CA PHE A 489 -16.66 55.45 22.80
C PHE A 489 -15.28 55.64 23.45
N LEU A 490 -14.80 56.89 23.53
CA LEU A 490 -13.50 57.23 24.14
C LEU A 490 -13.52 57.06 25.67
N GLU A 491 -14.59 57.51 26.33
CA GLU A 491 -14.78 57.41 27.78
C GLU A 491 -14.89 55.95 28.25
N SER A 492 -15.55 55.10 27.45
CA SER A 492 -15.59 53.65 27.69
C SER A 492 -14.27 52.93 27.38
N GLY A 493 -13.22 53.63 26.93
CA GLY A 493 -11.96 53.00 26.53
C GLY A 493 -12.12 51.99 25.38
N GLY A 494 -13.17 52.17 24.56
CA GLY A 494 -13.53 51.23 23.51
C GLY A 494 -14.27 49.98 23.99
N LEU A 495 -14.72 49.89 25.25
CA LEU A 495 -15.57 48.79 25.74
C LEU A 495 -16.91 48.71 25.00
N THR A 496 -17.38 49.82 24.41
CA THR A 496 -18.53 49.88 23.49
C THR A 496 -18.36 49.00 22.23
N LEU A 497 -17.13 48.62 21.86
CA LEU A 497 -16.86 47.62 20.82
C LEU A 497 -17.25 46.20 21.25
N ASN A 498 -17.20 45.91 22.54
CA ASN A 498 -17.51 44.61 23.13
C ASN A 498 -18.97 44.51 23.63
N THR A 499 -19.62 45.60 24.05
CA THR A 499 -20.97 45.57 24.69
C THR A 499 -22.12 45.40 23.70
N LEU A 500 -22.00 45.79 22.43
CA LEU A 500 -22.99 45.46 21.39
C LEU A 500 -22.94 43.98 20.94
N ARG A 501 -22.09 43.16 21.58
CA ARG A 501 -22.04 41.70 21.39
C ARG A 501 -23.22 40.99 22.05
N THR A 502 -23.71 41.50 23.18
CA THR A 502 -24.85 40.88 23.87
C THR A 502 -26.15 41.16 23.12
N SER A 503 -26.39 42.40 22.68
CA SER A 503 -27.64 42.72 21.96
C SER A 503 -27.79 42.05 20.58
N ALA A 504 -26.68 41.76 19.88
CA ALA A 504 -26.73 41.09 18.57
C ALA A 504 -26.84 39.55 18.68
N ILE A 505 -26.30 38.95 19.76
CA ILE A 505 -26.50 37.53 20.05
C ILE A 505 -27.91 37.30 20.61
N ASP A 506 -28.44 38.24 21.40
CA ASP A 506 -29.82 38.18 21.92
C ASP A 506 -30.88 38.35 20.80
N SER A 507 -30.53 39.02 19.68
CA SER A 507 -31.41 39.08 18.50
C SER A 507 -31.31 37.86 17.59
N GLU A 508 -30.14 37.19 17.50
CA GLU A 508 -29.96 35.96 16.69
C GLU A 508 -30.44 34.68 17.42
N LEU A 509 -30.75 34.76 18.72
CA LEU A 509 -31.39 33.68 19.49
C LEU A 509 -32.93 33.83 19.58
N MET A 510 -33.48 34.91 19.03
CA MET A 510 -34.91 35.23 19.01
C MET A 510 -35.55 35.10 17.61
N ASP A 511 -34.74 34.79 16.59
CA ASP A 511 -35.14 34.29 15.25
C ASP A 511 -34.62 32.85 15.09
#